data_AF-A0A5D0UVJ7-F1
#
_entry.id   AF-A0A5D0UVJ7-F1
#
_cell.length_a   1.000
_cell.length_b   1.000
_cell.length_c   1.000
_cell.angle_alpha   90.00
_cell.angle_beta   90.00
_cell.angle_gamma   90.00
#
_symmetry.space_group_name_H-M   'P 1'
#
loop_
_entity.id
_entity.type
_entity.pdbx_description
1 polymer ?
#
loop_
_entity_poly.entity_id
_entity_poly.type
_entity_poly.pdbx_seq_one_letter_code
_entity_poly.pdbx_strand_id
1 'polypeptide(L)'
;MLINGSPYGVVTGPDGALWFTLAQQGQIGRVVPGDEPTLFPLDPADGQPTVITASHDGALWFTEYAGGRVGRITVDGTVRSFDVASPYGIVAGPDG
;
A
#
# COMPACT_ATOMS: atom_id res chain seq x y z
N MET A 1 8.17 -18.43 5.95
CA MET A 1 7.30 -17.80 6.97
C MET A 1 5.94 -17.51 6.33
N LEU A 2 4.82 -17.83 6.99
CA LEU A 2 3.48 -17.45 6.50
C LEU A 2 3.17 -16.05 7.04
N ILE A 3 2.94 -15.09 6.15
CA ILE A 3 2.39 -13.79 6.56
C ILE A 3 0.90 -14.03 6.79
N ASN A 4 0.49 -14.05 8.07
CA ASN A 4 -0.94 -14.01 8.42
C ASN A 4 -1.45 -12.60 8.11
N GLY A 5 -1.81 -12.39 6.86
CA GLY A 5 -2.53 -11.19 6.48
C GLY A 5 -3.12 -11.36 5.12
N SER A 6 -4.40 -11.05 4.97
CA SER A 6 -5.17 -11.24 3.75
C SER A 6 -4.62 -10.29 2.69
N PRO A 7 -3.69 -10.72 1.82
CA PRO A 7 -3.08 -9.82 0.88
C PRO A 7 -4.10 -9.53 -0.22
N TYR A 8 -4.30 -8.28 -0.56
CA TYR A 8 -5.35 -7.88 -1.51
C TYR A 8 -4.77 -7.43 -2.85
N GLY A 9 -3.92 -6.40 -2.83
CA GLY A 9 -3.24 -5.86 -4.00
C GLY A 9 -1.74 -6.10 -3.91
N VAL A 10 -1.08 -6.22 -5.06
CA VAL A 10 0.39 -6.31 -5.16
C VAL A 10 0.89 -5.56 -6.39
N VAL A 11 2.05 -4.91 -6.26
CA VAL A 11 2.73 -4.20 -7.35
C VAL A 11 4.25 -4.26 -7.17
N THR A 12 5.01 -4.14 -8.24
CA THR A 12 6.45 -3.86 -8.17
C THR A 12 6.67 -2.39 -7.82
N GLY A 13 7.45 -2.13 -6.77
CA GLY A 13 7.80 -0.78 -6.35
C GLY A 13 8.99 -0.19 -7.11
N PRO A 14 9.22 1.13 -6.98
CA PRO A 14 10.33 1.83 -7.64
C PRO A 14 11.71 1.44 -7.09
N ASP A 15 11.75 0.74 -5.96
CA ASP A 15 12.95 0.17 -5.33
C ASP A 15 13.23 -1.30 -5.73
N GLY A 16 12.46 -1.84 -6.68
CA GLY A 16 12.60 -3.22 -7.15
C GLY A 16 12.01 -4.29 -6.21
N ALA A 17 11.39 -3.89 -5.09
CA ALA A 17 10.69 -4.81 -4.20
C ALA A 17 9.24 -5.05 -4.65
N LEU A 18 8.63 -6.14 -4.18
CA LEU A 18 7.18 -6.33 -4.23
C LEU A 18 6.53 -5.60 -3.06
N TRP A 19 5.51 -4.80 -3.36
CA TRP A 19 4.70 -4.08 -2.38
C TRP A 19 3.27 -4.62 -2.43
N PHE A 20 2.66 -4.87 -1.27
CA PHE A 20 1.33 -5.45 -1.18
C PHE A 20 0.53 -4.87 -0.02
N THR A 21 -0.79 -4.86 -0.16
CA THR A 21 -1.71 -4.44 0.92
C THR A 21 -2.12 -5.64 1.77
N LEU A 22 -2.19 -5.45 3.08
CA LEU A 22 -2.72 -6.44 4.03
C LEU A 22 -4.04 -5.91 4.59
N ALA A 23 -5.13 -6.23 3.88
CA ALA A 23 -6.42 -5.56 4.05
C ALA A 23 -7.02 -5.72 5.45
N GLN A 24 -6.84 -6.88 6.10
CA GLN A 24 -7.40 -7.13 7.43
C GLN A 24 -6.49 -6.66 8.57
N GLN A 25 -5.25 -6.28 8.27
CA GLN A 25 -4.26 -5.90 9.28
C GLN A 25 -4.02 -4.39 9.32
N GLY A 26 -4.47 -3.65 8.29
CA GLY A 26 -4.17 -2.22 8.17
C GLY A 26 -2.69 -1.99 7.95
N GLN A 27 -2.06 -2.77 7.06
CA GLN A 27 -0.62 -2.67 6.81
C GLN A 27 -0.30 -2.69 5.32
N ILE A 28 0.85 -2.12 4.98
CA ILE A 28 1.51 -2.31 3.70
C ILE A 28 2.72 -3.22 3.92
N GLY A 29 2.83 -4.28 3.12
CA GLY A 29 3.99 -5.15 3.10
C GLY A 29 4.93 -4.81 1.97
N ARG A 30 6.22 -5.02 2.20
CA ARG A 30 7.31 -4.91 1.21
C ARG A 30 8.20 -6.13 1.32
N VAL A 31 8.54 -6.76 0.20
CA VAL A 31 9.42 -7.93 0.17
C VAL A 31 10.28 -7.98 -1.09
N VAL A 32 11.57 -8.29 -0.93
CA VAL A 32 12.41 -8.74 -2.04
C VAL A 32 12.33 -10.27 -2.06
N PRO A 33 12.05 -10.93 -3.19
CA PRO A 33 11.94 -12.39 -3.24
C PRO A 33 13.21 -13.07 -2.69
N GLY A 34 13.04 -13.87 -1.63
CA GLY A 34 14.15 -14.53 -0.92
C GLY A 34 14.49 -13.91 0.45
N ASP A 35 14.03 -12.68 0.69
CA ASP A 35 14.22 -11.97 1.96
C ASP A 35 12.97 -12.06 2.84
N GLU A 36 13.13 -11.70 4.12
CA GLU A 36 11.99 -11.52 5.03
C GLU A 36 11.22 -10.21 4.71
N PRO A 37 9.88 -10.23 4.78
CA PRO A 37 9.06 -9.06 4.49
C PRO A 37 9.20 -7.99 5.58
N THR A 38 9.19 -6.73 5.17
CA THR A 38 9.00 -5.57 6.04
C THR A 38 7.53 -5.17 6.04
N LEU A 39 6.95 -4.90 7.20
CA LEU A 39 5.55 -4.49 7.34
C LEU A 39 5.46 -3.06 7.89
N PHE A 40 4.67 -2.23 7.23
CA PHE A 40 4.42 -0.84 7.59
C PHE A 40 2.98 -0.72 8.11
N PRO A 41 2.78 -0.50 9.43
CA PRO A 41 1.45 -0.28 9.98
C PRO A 41 0.87 1.05 9.49
N LEU A 42 -0.41 1.05 9.18
CA LEU A 42 -1.19 2.25 8.92
C LEU A 42 -1.83 2.75 10.21
N ASP A 43 -2.03 4.06 10.28
CA ASP A 43 -2.76 4.72 11.36
C ASP A 43 -3.78 5.68 10.76
N PRO A 44 -5.08 5.49 11.01
CA PRO A 44 -5.72 4.35 11.68
C PRO A 44 -5.58 3.00 10.95
N ALA A 45 -5.44 1.91 11.70
CA ALA A 45 -5.25 0.55 11.15
C ALA A 45 -6.54 -0.12 10.62
N ASP A 46 -7.71 0.50 10.82
CA ASP A 46 -9.01 -0.02 10.39
C ASP A 46 -9.39 0.35 8.95
N GLY A 47 -8.50 1.05 8.23
CA GLY A 47 -8.82 1.61 6.92
C GLY A 47 -9.04 0.62 5.78
N GLN A 48 -8.66 -0.65 5.96
CA GLN A 48 -8.78 -1.72 4.96
C GLN A 48 -8.07 -1.36 3.64
N PRO A 49 -6.72 -1.39 3.59
CA PRO A 49 -5.99 -1.08 2.37
C PRO A 49 -6.27 -2.14 1.29
N THR A 50 -6.60 -1.70 0.07
CA THR A 50 -7.01 -2.57 -1.04
C THR A 50 -6.07 -2.46 -2.24
N VAL A 51 -6.38 -1.60 -3.22
CA VAL A 51 -5.61 -1.48 -4.46
C VAL A 51 -4.36 -0.65 -4.18
N ILE A 52 -3.23 -1.05 -4.78
CA ILE A 52 -1.94 -0.37 -4.67
C ILE A 52 -1.31 -0.22 -6.06
N THR A 53 -0.67 0.92 -6.30
CA THR A 53 0.00 1.24 -7.55
C THR A 53 1.30 2.00 -7.29
N ALA A 54 2.30 1.80 -8.13
CA ALA A 54 3.51 2.62 -8.11
C ALA A 54 3.24 3.92 -8.88
N SER A 55 3.81 5.02 -8.39
CA SER A 55 3.71 6.33 -9.04
C SER A 55 5.09 6.86 -9.46
N HIS A 56 5.09 7.80 -10.39
CA HIS A 56 6.28 8.45 -10.95
C HIS A 56 7.03 9.31 -9.91
N ASP A 57 6.38 9.63 -8.80
CA ASP A 57 6.97 10.37 -7.67
C ASP A 57 7.87 9.51 -6.76
N GLY A 58 8.12 8.25 -7.13
CA GLY A 58 8.94 7.32 -6.38
C GLY A 58 8.27 6.74 -5.13
N ALA A 59 6.95 6.91 -4.99
CA ALA A 59 6.15 6.33 -3.91
C ALA A 59 5.13 5.32 -4.44
N LEU A 60 4.51 4.60 -3.50
CA LEU A 60 3.36 3.76 -3.75
C LEU A 60 2.11 4.48 -3.26
N TRP A 61 1.05 4.38 -4.03
CA TRP A 61 -0.27 4.92 -3.69
C TRP A 61 -1.25 3.78 -3.54
N PHE A 62 -2.11 3.86 -2.53
CA PHE A 62 -3.08 2.82 -2.22
C PHE A 62 -4.41 3.42 -1.75
N THR A 63 -5.46 2.62 -1.83
CA THR A 63 -6.79 3.00 -1.33
C THR A 63 -7.09 2.30 -0.01
N GLU A 64 -7.73 2.99 0.91
CA GLU A 64 -8.29 2.49 2.16
C GLU A 64 -9.83 2.53 2.05
N TYR A 65 -10.45 1.41 1.71
CA TYR A 65 -11.88 1.36 1.40
C TYR A 65 -12.75 1.69 2.62
N ALA A 66 -12.49 1.03 3.75
CA ALA A 66 -13.24 1.27 4.99
C ALA A 66 -12.89 2.63 5.61
N GLY A 67 -11.65 3.06 5.45
CA GLY A 67 -11.16 4.33 5.98
C GLY A 67 -11.62 5.56 5.19
N GLY A 68 -12.05 5.39 3.93
CA GLY A 68 -12.45 6.51 3.07
C GLY A 68 -11.27 7.37 2.60
N ARG A 69 -10.05 6.78 2.54
CA ARG A 69 -8.80 7.50 2.31
C ARG A 69 -8.02 6.95 1.12
N VAL A 70 -7.21 7.79 0.49
CA VAL A 70 -6.07 7.38 -0.31
C VAL A 70 -4.82 7.54 0.53
N GLY A 71 -3.99 6.51 0.60
CA GLY A 71 -2.69 6.56 1.22
C GLY A 71 -1.56 6.66 0.20
N ARG A 72 -0.47 7.30 0.60
CA ARG A 72 0.81 7.36 -0.10
C ARG A 72 1.89 6.90 0.86
N ILE A 73 2.69 5.91 0.45
CA ILE A 73 3.83 5.39 1.22
C ILE A 73 5.11 5.49 0.39
N THR A 74 6.13 6.12 0.95
CA THR A 74 7.48 6.16 0.36
C THR A 74 8.21 4.85 0.64
N VAL A 75 9.28 4.56 -0.12
CA VAL A 75 10.03 3.30 0.00
C VAL A 75 10.72 3.09 1.35
N ASP A 76 10.94 4.18 2.10
CA ASP A 76 11.46 4.18 3.47
C ASP A 76 10.35 4.03 4.54
N GLY A 77 9.08 3.92 4.14
CA GLY A 77 7.95 3.64 5.01
C GLY A 77 7.18 4.86 5.52
N THR A 78 7.47 6.08 5.04
CA THR A 78 6.71 7.27 5.46
C THR A 78 5.33 7.29 4.78
N VAL A 79 4.27 7.31 5.60
CA VAL A 79 2.86 7.30 5.14
C VAL A 79 2.23 8.69 5.25
N ARG A 80 1.41 9.05 4.25
CA ARG A 80 0.46 10.16 4.28
C ARG A 80 -0.89 9.71 3.76
N SER A 81 -1.98 10.21 4.33
CA SER A 81 -3.34 9.87 3.91
C SER A 81 -4.14 11.11 3.54
N PHE A 82 -5.09 10.92 2.62
CA PHE A 82 -5.95 11.95 2.06
C PHE A 82 -7.40 11.46 2.06
N ASP A 83 -8.31 12.19 2.68
CA ASP A 83 -9.73 11.84 2.68
C ASP A 83 -10.34 12.09 1.30
N VAL A 84 -10.98 11.07 0.73
CA VAL A 84 -11.54 11.13 -0.65
C VAL A 84 -12.94 10.51 -0.78
N ALA A 85 -13.51 9.98 0.31
CA ALA A 85 -14.78 9.28 0.41
C ALA A 85 -14.87 7.97 -0.43
N SER A 86 -14.90 6.84 0.27
CA SER A 86 -15.15 5.49 -0.28
C SER A 86 -14.35 5.13 -1.56
N PRO A 87 -13.00 5.31 -1.59
CA PRO A 87 -12.22 4.94 -2.76
C PRO A 87 -12.10 3.41 -2.89
N TYR A 88 -11.89 2.94 -4.12
CA TYR A 88 -11.63 1.52 -4.37
C TYR A 88 -10.49 1.29 -5.37
N GLY A 89 -10.64 1.77 -6.60
CA GLY A 89 -9.59 1.68 -7.62
C GLY A 89 -8.62 2.87 -7.54
N ILE A 90 -7.35 2.62 -7.88
CA ILE A 90 -6.36 3.67 -8.11
C ILE A 90 -5.38 3.24 -9.19
N VAL A 91 -4.95 4.20 -10.02
CA VAL A 91 -3.91 4.01 -11.04
C VAL A 91 -3.14 5.33 -11.17
N ALA A 92 -1.84 5.25 -11.41
CA ALA A 92 -1.04 6.42 -11.73
C ALA A 92 -1.47 7.01 -13.09
N GLY A 93 -1.59 8.33 -13.17
CA GLY A 93 -1.81 9.04 -14.43
C GLY A 93 -0.59 8.98 -15.34
N PRO A 94 -0.76 9.23 -16.65
CA PRO A 94 0.35 9.26 -17.62
C PRO A 94 1.35 10.40 -17.34
N ASP A 95 0.92 11.47 -16.66
CA ASP A 95 1.72 12.67 -16.41
C ASP A 95 2.23 12.78 -14.97
N GLY A 96 1.99 11.76 -14.14
CA GLY A 96 2.11 11.85 -12.68
C GLY A 96 0.90 12.53 -12.07
#